data_AF-A0A1I7L1F3-F1
#
_entry.id   AF-A0A1I7L1F3-F1
#
_cell.length_a   1.000
_cell.length_b   1.000
_cell.length_c   1.000
_cell.angle_alpha   90.00
_cell.angle_beta   90.00
_cell.angle_gamma   90.00
#
_symmetry.space_group_name_H-M   'P 1'
#
loop_
_entity.id
_entity.type
_entity.pdbx_description
1 polymer ?
#
loop_
_entity_poly.entity_id
_entity_poly.type
_entity_poly.pdbx_seq_one_letter_code
_entity_poly.pdbx_strand_id
1 'polypeptide(L)'
;MAGDKTRKGKGVKFSTFKALVDSNRVQTPQYAQDELLNLISACFTAQQSDLARLIVRDFIVDVGLRHLCDQAPAEPYLGVAEVLQVALNERGRSQQENSDWARAIQLAALHASLYPSPVPVREKLERDTRVNLLAKFIRGLRSRGYTVTLPDTDGLNADNEIARIAADIEKLWSNAL
;
A
#
# COMPACT_ATOMS: atom_id res chain seq x y z
N MET A 1 -38.64 0.80 7.74
CA MET A 1 -37.76 1.96 7.44
C MET A 1 -36.34 1.43 7.39
N ALA A 2 -35.74 1.43 6.20
CA ALA A 2 -34.37 0.98 5.99
C ALA A 2 -33.42 2.08 6.48
N GLY A 3 -32.67 1.81 7.54
CA GLY A 3 -31.70 2.71 8.13
C GLY A 3 -30.28 2.21 7.89
N ASP A 4 -29.52 3.04 7.17
CA ASP A 4 -28.06 3.16 7.19
C ASP A 4 -27.22 2.04 6.54
N LYS A 5 -27.06 2.15 5.21
CA LYS A 5 -25.99 1.49 4.46
C LYS A 5 -24.70 2.31 4.60
N THR A 6 -23.63 1.60 4.94
CA THR A 6 -22.21 1.97 4.78
C THR A 6 -21.62 3.02 5.75
N ARG A 7 -21.22 2.56 6.93
CA ARG A 7 -19.95 3.05 7.53
C ARG A 7 -18.80 2.60 6.63
N LYS A 8 -18.55 3.34 5.54
CA LYS A 8 -17.26 3.27 4.85
C LYS A 8 -16.22 3.78 5.85
N GLY A 9 -15.48 2.86 6.48
CA GLY A 9 -14.26 3.23 7.19
C GLY A 9 -13.40 4.01 6.21
N LYS A 10 -13.23 5.31 6.44
CA LYS A 10 -12.29 6.12 5.66
C LYS A 10 -10.90 5.64 6.03
N GLY A 11 -10.39 4.67 5.27
CA GLY A 11 -9.00 4.26 5.33
C GLY A 11 -8.07 5.44 5.05
N VAL A 12 -6.83 5.35 5.53
CA VAL A 12 -5.81 6.35 5.19
C VAL A 12 -5.54 6.30 3.70
N LYS A 13 -5.52 7.46 3.06
CA LYS A 13 -5.24 7.62 1.63
C LYS A 13 -3.74 7.49 1.38
N PHE A 14 -3.34 7.03 0.20
CA PHE A 14 -1.92 6.94 -0.15
C PHE A 14 -1.21 8.31 -0.10
N SER A 15 -1.87 9.40 -0.52
CA SER A 15 -1.32 10.75 -0.40
C SER A 15 -1.04 11.16 1.05
N THR A 16 -1.94 10.78 1.97
CA THR A 16 -1.76 10.99 3.42
C THR A 16 -0.63 10.13 3.95
N PHE A 17 -0.55 8.86 3.55
CA PHE A 17 0.55 7.96 3.89
C PHE A 17 1.90 8.56 3.45
N LYS A 18 2.01 8.97 2.19
CA LYS A 18 3.21 9.61 1.63
C LYS A 18 3.60 10.83 2.45
N ALA A 19 2.65 11.75 2.71
CA ALA A 19 2.91 12.95 3.49
C ALA A 19 3.39 12.63 4.92
N LEU A 20 2.82 11.60 5.57
CA LEU A 20 3.24 11.16 6.90
C LEU A 20 4.66 10.59 6.89
N VAL A 21 5.00 9.76 5.88
CA VAL A 21 6.35 9.23 5.68
C VAL A 21 7.35 10.36 5.44
N ASP A 22 7.03 11.30 4.57
CA ASP A 22 7.87 12.47 4.24
C ASP A 22 8.10 13.38 5.46
N SER A 23 7.08 13.53 6.30
CA SER A 23 7.14 14.40 7.49
C SER A 23 7.93 13.79 8.66
N ASN A 24 8.29 12.51 8.58
CA ASN A 24 8.79 11.79 9.73
C ASN A 24 10.21 12.24 10.10
N ARG A 25 10.34 12.89 11.25
CA ARG A 25 11.64 13.27 11.83
C ARG A 25 12.08 12.18 12.79
N VAL A 26 13.07 11.39 12.38
CA VAL A 26 13.63 10.32 13.21
C VAL A 26 14.26 10.93 14.46
N GLN A 27 13.63 10.72 15.61
CA GLN A 27 14.31 10.73 16.89
C GLN A 27 14.67 9.27 17.18
N THR A 28 15.88 9.02 17.69
CA THR A 28 16.41 7.66 17.90
C THR A 28 16.38 7.27 19.37
N PRO A 29 15.26 6.74 19.88
CA PRO A 29 15.31 5.80 21.00
C PRO A 29 15.89 4.46 20.52
N GLN A 30 16.58 3.76 21.41
CA GLN A 30 16.93 2.35 21.21
C GLN A 30 15.70 1.49 21.53
N TYR A 31 14.98 1.05 20.50
CA TYR A 31 13.98 -0.01 20.61
C TYR A 31 14.55 -1.30 20.04
N ALA A 32 14.08 -2.45 20.52
CA ALA A 32 14.30 -3.71 19.82
C ALA A 32 13.36 -3.83 18.60
N GLN A 33 13.73 -4.66 17.62
CA GLN A 33 12.93 -4.86 16.40
C GLN A 33 11.49 -5.32 16.72
N ASP A 34 11.35 -6.37 17.53
CA ASP A 34 10.04 -6.92 17.91
C ASP A 34 9.20 -5.95 18.75
N GLU A 35 9.86 -5.08 19.53
CA GLU A 35 9.17 -4.06 20.31
C GLU A 35 8.49 -3.03 19.39
N LEU A 36 9.17 -2.58 18.34
CA LEU A 36 8.58 -1.68 17.35
C LEU A 36 7.40 -2.33 16.61
N LEU A 37 7.53 -3.59 16.19
CA LEU A 37 6.42 -4.30 15.55
C LEU A 37 5.20 -4.41 16.46
N ASN A 38 5.42 -4.70 17.75
CA ASN A 38 4.36 -4.73 18.75
C ASN A 38 3.71 -3.36 18.97
N LEU A 39 4.50 -2.28 19.03
CA LEU A 39 3.99 -0.91 19.14
C LEU A 39 3.17 -0.49 17.92
N ILE A 40 3.59 -0.91 16.72
CA ILE A 40 2.82 -0.68 15.49
C ILE A 40 1.49 -1.42 15.54
N SER A 41 1.48 -2.71 15.89
CA SER A 41 0.26 -3.50 16.03
C SER A 41 -0.70 -2.92 17.08
N ALA A 42 -0.16 -2.38 18.17
CA ALA A 42 -0.92 -1.71 19.22
C ALA A 42 -1.59 -0.40 18.77
N CYS A 43 -1.22 0.17 17.62
CA CYS A 43 -1.90 1.34 17.05
C CYS A 43 -3.24 0.98 16.39
N PHE A 44 -3.51 -0.31 16.13
CA PHE A 44 -4.71 -0.74 15.41
C PHE A 44 -5.73 -1.38 16.33
N THR A 45 -7.02 -1.15 16.07
CA THR A 45 -8.09 -1.87 16.74
C THR A 45 -8.31 -3.23 16.08
N ALA A 46 -8.83 -4.18 16.86
CA ALA A 46 -9.16 -5.53 16.38
C ALA A 46 -10.17 -5.56 15.22
N GLN A 47 -11.03 -4.54 15.11
CA GLN A 47 -12.03 -4.40 14.04
C GLN A 47 -11.44 -3.77 12.78
N GLN A 48 -10.50 -2.84 12.91
CA GLN A 48 -9.93 -2.10 11.78
C GLN A 48 -8.66 -2.76 11.22
N SER A 49 -8.09 -3.76 11.89
CA SER A 49 -6.89 -4.47 11.44
C SER A 49 -7.05 -5.12 10.06
N ASP A 50 -8.20 -5.73 9.78
CA ASP A 50 -8.46 -6.39 8.49
C ASP A 50 -8.52 -5.37 7.35
N LEU A 51 -9.19 -4.24 7.60
CA LEU A 51 -9.22 -3.12 6.68
C LEU A 51 -7.83 -2.51 6.49
N ALA A 52 -7.06 -2.36 7.57
CA ALA A 52 -5.70 -1.84 7.51
C ALA A 52 -4.78 -2.74 6.68
N ARG A 53 -4.90 -4.06 6.79
CA ARG A 53 -4.16 -5.02 5.95
C ARG A 53 -4.45 -4.81 4.46
N LEU A 54 -5.72 -4.61 4.10
CA LEU A 54 -6.10 -4.33 2.71
C LEU A 54 -5.53 -3.00 2.21
N ILE A 55 -5.60 -1.96 3.04
CA ILE A 55 -5.06 -0.63 2.69
C ILE A 55 -3.54 -0.70 2.47
N VAL A 56 -2.79 -1.35 3.38
CA VAL A 56 -1.34 -1.48 3.28
C VAL A 56 -0.93 -2.28 2.04
N ARG A 57 -1.66 -3.35 1.74
CA ARG A 57 -1.46 -4.12 0.50
C ARG A 57 -1.65 -3.24 -0.74
N ASP A 58 -2.68 -2.39 -0.75
CA ASP A 58 -2.94 -1.48 -1.87
C ASP A 58 -1.87 -0.36 -1.97
N PHE A 59 -1.24 0.04 -0.85
CA PHE A 59 -0.06 0.92 -0.88
C PHE A 59 1.16 0.25 -1.50
N ILE A 60 1.46 -1.00 -1.16
CA ILE A 60 2.59 -1.76 -1.75
C ILE A 60 2.39 -1.83 -3.27
N VAL A 61 1.18 -2.13 -3.72
CA VAL A 61 0.85 -2.18 -5.14
C VAL A 61 1.05 -0.82 -5.81
N ASP A 62 0.49 0.26 -5.26
CA ASP A 62 0.61 1.60 -5.87
C ASP A 62 2.09 2.06 -5.94
N VAL A 63 2.87 1.87 -4.88
CA VAL A 63 4.32 2.17 -4.87
C VAL A 63 5.05 1.38 -5.95
N GLY A 64 4.79 0.07 -6.02
CA GLY A 64 5.41 -0.79 -7.02
C GLY A 64 5.05 -0.39 -8.46
N LEU A 65 3.79 -0.05 -8.71
CA LEU A 65 3.34 0.39 -10.03
C LEU A 65 3.96 1.72 -10.43
N ARG A 66 3.97 2.73 -9.55
CA ARG A 66 4.61 4.03 -9.86
C ARG A 66 6.10 3.87 -10.10
N HIS A 67 6.77 2.99 -9.35
CA HIS A 67 8.18 2.69 -9.57
C HIS A 67 8.42 2.04 -10.94
N LEU A 68 7.67 0.99 -11.27
CA LEU A 68 7.87 0.28 -12.52
C LEU A 68 7.38 1.08 -13.74
N CYS A 69 6.23 1.73 -13.67
CA CYS A 69 5.63 2.41 -14.83
C CYS A 69 6.19 3.81 -15.05
N ASP A 70 6.47 4.54 -13.98
CA ASP A 70 6.76 5.98 -14.02
C ASP A 70 8.14 6.32 -13.41
N GLN A 71 8.96 5.32 -13.07
CA GLN A 71 10.30 5.47 -12.46
C GLN A 71 10.31 6.28 -11.16
N ALA A 72 9.17 6.35 -10.46
CA ALA A 72 9.09 7.02 -9.17
C ALA A 72 9.95 6.31 -8.11
N PRO A 73 10.48 7.02 -7.11
CA PRO A 73 11.22 6.39 -6.01
C PRO A 73 10.28 5.48 -5.19
N ALA A 74 10.68 4.22 -5.00
CA ALA A 74 9.95 3.27 -4.15
C ALA A 74 10.34 3.40 -2.67
N GLU A 75 11.58 3.76 -2.39
CA GLU A 75 12.04 4.07 -1.03
C GLU A 75 11.70 5.52 -0.65
N PRO A 76 11.40 5.78 0.64
CA PRO A 76 11.29 4.82 1.74
C PRO A 76 9.92 4.10 1.78
N TYR A 77 8.96 4.50 0.96
CA TYR A 77 7.54 4.13 1.04
C TYR A 77 7.27 2.62 1.07
N LEU A 78 7.95 1.85 0.21
CA LEU A 78 7.81 0.40 0.16
C LEU A 78 8.23 -0.25 1.49
N GLY A 79 9.37 0.17 2.05
CA GLY A 79 9.86 -0.37 3.33
C GLY A 79 8.91 -0.07 4.49
N VAL A 80 8.33 1.13 4.52
CA VAL A 80 7.32 1.49 5.54
C VAL A 80 6.07 0.62 5.41
N ALA A 81 5.56 0.46 4.19
CA ALA A 81 4.37 -0.35 3.93
C ALA A 81 4.61 -1.83 4.27
N GLU A 82 5.79 -2.38 3.96
CA GLU A 82 6.16 -3.75 4.32
C GLU A 82 6.23 -3.96 5.84
N VAL A 83 6.78 -3.00 6.59
CA VAL A 83 6.79 -3.10 8.06
C VAL A 83 5.36 -3.08 8.62
N LEU A 84 4.49 -2.21 8.11
CA LEU A 84 3.07 -2.22 8.48
C LEU A 84 2.41 -3.55 8.15
N GLN A 85 2.71 -4.13 6.98
CA GLN A 85 2.20 -5.43 6.54
C GLN A 85 2.60 -6.54 7.52
N VAL A 86 3.86 -6.54 7.96
CA VAL A 86 4.39 -7.51 8.94
C VAL A 86 3.72 -7.32 10.30
N ALA A 87 3.65 -6.09 10.82
CA ALA A 87 3.05 -5.83 12.13
C ALA A 87 1.55 -6.17 12.17
N LEU A 88 0.84 -5.97 11.05
CA LEU A 88 -0.59 -6.29 10.91
C LEU A 88 -0.88 -7.79 10.68
N ASN A 89 0.13 -8.66 10.61
CA ASN A 89 -0.10 -10.11 10.65
C ASN A 89 -0.74 -10.53 11.98
N GLU A 90 -0.43 -9.82 13.06
CA GLU A 90 -1.14 -9.94 14.32
C GLU A 90 -2.40 -9.07 14.33
N ARG A 91 -3.45 -9.55 14.99
CA ARG A 91 -4.65 -8.74 15.20
C ARG A 91 -4.33 -7.58 16.13
N GLY A 92 -4.72 -6.37 15.73
CA GLY A 92 -4.54 -5.14 16.51
C GLY A 92 -5.23 -5.22 17.87
N ARG A 93 -4.63 -4.55 18.86
CA ARG A 93 -4.98 -4.65 20.28
C ARG A 93 -5.30 -3.31 20.94
N SER A 94 -5.40 -2.24 20.14
CA SER A 94 -5.75 -0.91 20.65
C SER A 94 -7.12 -0.94 21.33
N GLN A 95 -7.18 -0.34 22.52
CA GLN A 95 -8.43 -0.11 23.27
C GLN A 95 -9.09 1.23 22.88
N GLN A 96 -8.46 2.00 21.97
CA GLN A 96 -9.02 3.25 21.49
C GLN A 96 -10.20 3.00 20.55
N GLU A 97 -11.04 4.02 20.37
CA GLU A 97 -12.18 3.97 19.45
C GLU A 97 -11.75 3.78 17.98
N ASN A 98 -10.61 4.39 17.61
CA ASN A 98 -10.08 4.37 16.24
C ASN A 98 -8.59 4.01 16.23
N SER A 99 -8.13 3.46 15.10
CA SER A 99 -6.71 3.15 14.89
C SER A 99 -5.90 4.42 14.64
N ASP A 100 -4.72 4.52 15.26
CA ASP A 100 -3.79 5.62 15.10
C ASP A 100 -2.80 5.34 13.97
N TRP A 101 -3.24 5.60 12.75
CA TRP A 101 -2.40 5.43 11.56
C TRP A 101 -1.18 6.34 11.53
N ALA A 102 -1.32 7.58 12.02
CA ALA A 102 -0.21 8.53 12.01
C ALA A 102 0.94 7.98 12.86
N ARG A 103 0.61 7.50 14.07
CA ARG A 103 1.59 6.86 14.94
C ARG A 103 2.14 5.57 14.36
N ALA A 104 1.29 4.71 13.79
CA ALA A 104 1.72 3.47 13.15
C ALA A 104 2.73 3.71 12.03
N ILE A 105 2.46 4.70 11.16
CA ILE A 105 3.35 5.06 10.04
C ILE A 105 4.67 5.64 10.56
N GLN A 106 4.64 6.50 11.58
CA GLN A 106 5.86 7.02 12.19
C GLN A 106 6.75 5.91 12.76
N LEU A 107 6.15 4.97 13.50
CA LEU A 107 6.86 3.82 14.07
C LEU A 107 7.37 2.87 12.99
N ALA A 108 6.59 2.63 11.94
CA ALA A 108 6.99 1.79 10.80
C ALA A 108 8.15 2.41 10.02
N ALA A 109 8.15 3.72 9.82
CA ALA A 109 9.26 4.42 9.19
C ALA A 109 10.52 4.45 10.07
N LEU A 110 10.38 4.58 11.39
CA LEU A 110 11.50 4.38 12.31
C LEU A 110 12.06 2.96 12.20
N HIS A 111 11.20 1.94 12.23
CA HIS A 111 11.62 0.53 12.08
C HIS A 111 12.31 0.29 10.73
N ALA A 112 11.76 0.76 9.62
CA ALA A 112 12.36 0.59 8.30
C ALA A 112 13.73 1.27 8.19
N SER A 113 13.95 2.39 8.92
CA SER A 113 15.24 3.06 8.99
C SER A 113 16.25 2.33 9.87
N LEU A 114 15.82 1.75 11.00
CA LEU A 114 16.71 1.06 11.94
C LEU A 114 17.06 -0.36 11.49
N TYR A 115 16.12 -1.02 10.83
CA TYR A 115 16.20 -2.41 10.39
C TYR A 115 15.83 -2.52 8.91
N PRO A 116 16.64 -1.91 8.01
CA PRO A 116 16.38 -1.98 6.59
C PRO A 116 16.41 -3.43 6.12
N SER A 117 15.51 -3.77 5.20
CA SER A 117 15.50 -5.11 4.61
C SER A 117 16.80 -5.39 3.87
N PRO A 118 17.40 -6.59 4.01
CA PRO A 118 18.58 -6.96 3.24
C PRO A 118 18.26 -7.23 1.76
N VAL A 119 16.98 -7.37 1.41
CA VAL A 119 16.54 -7.65 0.04
C VAL A 119 16.40 -6.32 -0.72
N PRO A 120 17.06 -6.15 -1.87
CA PRO A 120 16.92 -4.95 -2.68
C PRO A 120 15.48 -4.72 -3.15
N VAL A 121 15.06 -3.45 -3.25
CA VAL A 121 13.73 -3.03 -3.76
C VAL A 121 13.36 -3.71 -5.05
N ARG A 122 14.29 -3.74 -6.02
CA ARG A 122 14.05 -4.33 -7.33
C ARG A 122 13.67 -5.82 -7.19
N GLU A 123 14.38 -6.56 -6.35
CA GLU A 123 14.12 -7.98 -6.15
C GLU A 123 12.78 -8.21 -5.42
N LYS A 124 12.42 -7.33 -4.47
CA LYS A 124 11.10 -7.36 -3.83
C LYS A 124 9.97 -7.18 -4.84
N LEU A 125 10.09 -6.19 -5.72
CA LEU A 125 9.09 -5.92 -6.75
C LEU A 125 9.06 -7.00 -7.83
N GLU A 126 10.19 -7.61 -8.19
CA GLU A 126 10.25 -8.76 -9.09
C GLU A 126 9.53 -9.99 -8.51
N ARG A 127 9.46 -10.12 -7.18
CA ARG A 127 8.69 -11.18 -6.49
C ARG A 127 7.20 -10.86 -6.33
N ASP A 128 6.79 -9.60 -6.51
CA ASP A 128 5.38 -9.21 -6.44
C ASP A 128 4.68 -9.44 -7.79
N THR A 129 4.08 -10.62 -7.94
CA THR A 129 3.35 -11.01 -9.15
C THR A 129 2.23 -10.03 -9.51
N ARG A 130 1.57 -9.39 -8.53
CA ARG A 130 0.45 -8.48 -8.79
C ARG A 130 0.95 -7.18 -9.41
N VAL A 131 1.97 -6.58 -8.81
CA VAL A 131 2.64 -5.38 -9.34
C VAL A 131 3.16 -5.65 -10.75
N ASN A 132 3.84 -6.79 -10.97
CA ASN A 132 4.40 -7.12 -12.27
C ASN A 132 3.34 -7.34 -13.36
N LEU A 133 2.28 -8.08 -13.05
CA LEU A 133 1.21 -8.37 -14.01
C LEU A 133 0.52 -7.07 -14.45
N LEU A 134 0.15 -6.21 -13.49
CA LEU A 134 -0.46 -4.92 -13.77
C LEU A 134 0.49 -3.98 -14.54
N ALA A 135 1.75 -3.87 -14.13
CA ALA A 135 2.73 -3.06 -14.83
C ALA A 135 2.93 -3.50 -16.29
N LYS A 136 2.93 -4.82 -16.55
CA LYS A 136 3.00 -5.37 -17.91
C LYS A 136 1.80 -4.95 -18.75
N PHE A 137 0.58 -5.04 -18.22
CA PHE A 137 -0.62 -4.62 -18.94
C PHE A 137 -0.61 -3.11 -19.23
N ILE A 138 -0.31 -2.28 -18.23
CA ILE A 138 -0.25 -0.82 -18.38
C ILE A 138 0.76 -0.43 -19.46
N ARG A 139 1.99 -0.96 -19.41
CA ARG A 139 3.02 -0.70 -20.42
C ARG A 139 2.59 -1.17 -21.81
N GLY A 140 1.96 -2.34 -21.91
CA GLY A 140 1.47 -2.89 -23.18
C GLY A 140 0.28 -2.14 -23.79
N LEU A 141 -0.54 -1.47 -22.97
CA LEU A 141 -1.56 -0.54 -23.45
C LEU A 141 -0.92 0.78 -23.91
N ARG A 142 -0.01 1.35 -23.13
CA ARG A 142 0.74 2.57 -23.51
C ARG A 142 1.49 2.40 -24.84
N SER A 143 2.12 1.24 -25.06
CA SER A 143 2.85 0.96 -26.32
C SER A 143 1.93 0.89 -27.56
N ARG A 144 0.62 0.75 -27.37
CA ARG A 144 -0.40 0.76 -28.44
C ARG A 144 -1.05 2.13 -28.62
N GLY A 145 -0.56 3.17 -27.95
CA GLY A 145 -1.06 4.54 -28.05
C GLY A 145 -2.19 4.90 -27.07
N TYR A 146 -2.56 4.01 -26.15
CA TYR A 146 -3.56 4.33 -25.11
C TYR A 146 -2.95 5.20 -24.02
N THR A 147 -3.66 6.26 -23.64
CA THR A 147 -3.34 7.07 -22.47
C THR A 147 -3.81 6.34 -21.20
N VAL A 148 -2.95 5.50 -20.64
CA VAL A 148 -3.17 4.86 -19.33
C VAL A 148 -2.33 5.57 -18.29
N THR A 149 -2.95 6.45 -17.49
CA THR A 149 -2.31 7.09 -16.34
C THR A 149 -2.61 6.30 -15.09
N LEU A 150 -1.61 6.10 -14.23
CA LEU A 150 -1.90 5.71 -12.85
C LEU A 150 -2.61 6.90 -12.20
N PRO A 151 -3.82 6.71 -11.66
CA PRO A 151 -4.54 7.82 -11.10
C PRO A 151 -3.83 8.31 -9.83
N ASP A 152 -3.96 9.60 -9.52
CA ASP A 152 -3.52 10.16 -8.24
C ASP A 152 -4.52 9.77 -7.15
N THR A 153 -4.63 8.46 -6.86
CA THR A 153 -5.72 7.91 -6.03
C THR A 153 -5.30 7.54 -4.62
N ASP A 154 -6.36 7.37 -3.80
CA ASP A 154 -6.42 6.94 -2.41
C ASP A 154 -5.91 5.49 -2.14
N GLY A 155 -4.95 5.00 -2.94
CA GLY A 155 -4.54 3.60 -3.00
C GLY A 155 -5.16 2.86 -4.18
N LEU A 156 -4.42 1.93 -4.78
CA LEU A 156 -4.84 1.19 -5.97
C LEU A 156 -5.34 -0.20 -5.57
N ASN A 157 -6.64 -0.46 -5.74
CA ASN A 157 -7.18 -1.80 -5.55
C ASN A 157 -6.79 -2.65 -6.77
N ALA A 158 -5.69 -3.38 -6.62
CA ALA A 158 -5.08 -4.19 -7.66
C ALA A 158 -6.09 -5.14 -8.32
N ASP A 159 -6.93 -5.80 -7.52
CA ASP A 159 -7.84 -6.83 -7.99
C ASP A 159 -8.95 -6.22 -8.87
N ASN A 160 -9.49 -5.06 -8.48
CA ASN A 160 -10.46 -4.31 -9.28
C ASN A 160 -9.84 -3.75 -10.56
N GLU A 161 -8.61 -3.23 -10.50
CA GLU A 161 -7.92 -2.70 -11.68
C GLU A 161 -7.52 -3.80 -12.65
N ILE A 162 -7.12 -4.99 -12.18
CA ILE A 162 -6.90 -6.16 -13.03
C ILE A 162 -8.19 -6.52 -13.76
N ALA A 163 -9.33 -6.60 -13.06
CA ALA A 163 -10.61 -6.92 -13.67
C ALA A 163 -11.06 -5.87 -14.70
N ARG A 164 -10.90 -4.58 -14.39
CA ARG A 164 -11.21 -3.48 -15.31
C ARG A 164 -10.33 -3.56 -16.57
N ILE A 165 -9.02 -3.69 -16.38
CA ILE A 165 -8.05 -3.77 -17.49
C ILE A 165 -8.33 -5.00 -18.36
N ALA A 166 -8.65 -6.14 -17.76
CA ALA A 166 -9.04 -7.34 -18.50
C ALA A 166 -10.29 -7.09 -19.36
N ALA A 167 -11.34 -6.48 -18.79
CA ALA A 167 -12.56 -6.14 -19.52
C ALA A 167 -12.31 -5.10 -20.63
N ASP A 168 -11.43 -4.13 -20.39
CA ASP A 168 -11.03 -3.16 -21.41
C ASP A 168 -10.28 -3.83 -22.57
N ILE A 169 -9.41 -4.82 -22.28
CA ILE A 169 -8.74 -5.63 -23.31
C ILE A 169 -9.76 -6.45 -24.11
N GLU A 170 -10.73 -7.10 -23.47
CA GLU A 170 -11.76 -7.90 -24.16
C GLU A 170 -12.61 -7.06 -25.13
N LYS A 171 -12.99 -5.84 -24.72
CA LYS A 171 -13.73 -4.89 -25.58
C LYS A 171 -12.93 -4.48 -26.81
N LEU A 172 -11.62 -4.35 -26.69
CA LEU A 172 -10.76 -3.99 -27.81
C LEU A 172 -10.65 -5.12 -28.84
N TRP A 173 -10.68 -6.37 -28.39
CA TRP A 173 -10.64 -7.53 -29.27
C TRP A 173 -11.97 -7.77 -29.98
N SER A 174 -13.07 -7.39 -29.35
CA SER A 174 -14.42 -7.50 -29.93
C SER A 174 -14.79 -6.35 -30.89
N ASN A 175 -14.08 -5.21 -30.83
CA ASN A 175 -14.24 -4.10 -31.77
C ASN A 175 -13.26 -4.14 -32.97
N ALA A 176 -12.37 -5.14 -33.02
CA ALA A 176 -11.39 -5.33 -34.10
C ALA A 176 -11.85 -6.38 -35.14
N LEU A 177 -13.09 -6.89 -35.02
CA LEU A 177 -13.80 -7.76 -35.95
C LEU A 177 -14.99 -7.01 -36.53
#